data_AF-A0A5B7H647-F1
#
_entry.id   AF-A0A5B7H647-F1
#
_cell.length_a   1.000
_cell.length_b   1.000
_cell.length_c   1.000
_cell.angle_alpha   90.00
_cell.angle_beta   90.00
_cell.angle_gamma   90.00
#
_symmetry.space_group_name_H-M   'P 1'
#
loop_
_entity.id
_entity.type
_entity.pdbx_description
1 polymer ?
#
loop_
_entity_poly.entity_id
_entity_poly.type
_entity_poly.pdbx_seq_one_letter_code
_entity_poly.pdbx_strand_id
1 'polypeptide(L)' 'MEALFARLYDEGFVVNLDKCEFANTCVQNLGYVVSHSYLTQHEAKEKTIRLFRPPPSDLSPNTF' A
#
# COMPACT_ATOMS: atom_id res chain seq x y z
N MET A 1 -19.44 -5.75 9.11
CA MET A 1 -19.04 -4.65 8.22
C MET A 1 -19.67 -3.34 8.68
N GLU A 2 -20.97 -3.33 8.99
CA GLU A 2 -21.68 -2.17 9.56
C GLU A 2 -21.04 -1.62 10.85
N ALA A 3 -20.65 -2.48 11.79
CA ALA A 3 -19.98 -2.05 13.02
C ALA A 3 -18.63 -1.33 12.80
N LEU A 4 -17.90 -1.67 11.73
CA LEU A 4 -16.64 -0.99 11.38
C LEU A 4 -16.93 0.42 10.87
N PHE A 5 -17.91 0.56 9.96
CA PHE A 5 -18.27 1.85 9.41
C PHE A 5 -18.89 2.78 10.45
N ALA A 6 -19.72 2.26 11.34
CA ALA A 6 -20.25 3.03 12.47
C ALA A 6 -19.13 3.62 13.31
N ARG A 7 -18.13 2.80 13.69
CA ARG A 7 -17.00 3.28 14.47
C ARG A 7 -16.13 4.30 13.72
N LEU A 8 -15.89 4.09 12.42
CA LEU A 8 -15.15 5.06 11.61
C LEU A 8 -15.88 6.41 11.54
N TYR A 9 -17.20 6.36 11.38
CA TYR A 9 -18.06 7.54 11.37
C TYR A 9 -18.06 8.27 12.73
N ASP A 10 -18.20 7.54 13.84
CA ASP A 10 -18.20 8.10 15.20
C ASP A 10 -16.90 8.84 15.54
N GLU A 11 -15.77 8.37 14.99
CA GLU A 11 -14.45 8.98 15.14
C GLU A 11 -14.17 10.09 14.09
N GLY A 12 -15.15 10.43 13.25
CA GLY A 12 -15.04 11.51 12.26
C GLY A 12 -14.25 11.15 11.00
N PHE A 13 -14.00 9.86 10.74
CA PHE A 13 -13.35 9.43 9.50
C PHE A 13 -14.35 9.31 8.34
N VAL A 14 -13.90 9.70 7.15
CA VAL A 14 -14.64 9.51 5.90
C VAL A 14 -13.97 8.42 5.08
N VAL A 15 -14.74 7.41 4.69
CA VAL A 15 -14.25 6.30 3.86
C VAL A 15 -14.36 6.66 2.38
N ASN A 16 -13.26 6.48 1.65
CA ASN A 16 -13.29 6.51 0.19
C ASN A 16 -13.74 5.16 -0.37
N LEU A 17 -15.03 5.03 -0.63
CA LEU A 17 -15.65 3.79 -1.10
C LEU A 17 -15.13 3.35 -2.49
N ASP A 18 -14.75 4.29 -3.36
CA ASP A 18 -14.22 3.98 -4.69
C ASP A 18 -12.90 3.21 -4.64
N LYS A 19 -12.17 3.30 -3.52
CA LYS A 19 -10.90 2.61 -3.30
C LYS A 19 -11.01 1.39 -2.39
N CYS A 20 -12.21 1.05 -1.92
CA CYS A 20 -12.38 -0.07 -1.02
C CYS A 20 -12.54 -1.39 -1.77
N GLU A 21 -11.96 -2.45 -1.20
CA GLU A 21 -12.13 -3.82 -1.66
C GLU A 21 -12.86 -4.61 -0.55
N PHE A 22 -14.02 -5.19 -0.86
CA PHE A 22 -14.83 -5.93 0.11
C PHE A 22 -15.05 -7.37 -0.31
N ALA A 23 -14.95 -8.30 0.65
CA ALA A 23 -15.22 -9.72 0.45
C ALA A 23 -14.46 -10.39 -0.72
N ASN A 24 -13.33 -9.81 -1.14
CA ASN A 24 -12.44 -10.40 -2.13
C ASN A 24 -11.53 -11.46 -1.50
N THR A 25 -11.28 -12.55 -2.21
CA THR A 25 -10.33 -13.62 -1.80
C THR A 25 -8.87 -13.20 -1.96
N CYS A 26 -8.63 -12.08 -2.65
CA CYS A 26 -7.34 -11.49 -2.91
C CYS A 26 -7.49 -9.97 -2.92
N VAL A 27 -6.70 -9.25 -2.12
CA VAL A 27 -6.77 -7.78 -1.99
C VAL A 27 -5.40 -7.13 -2.12
N GLN A 28 -5.36 -5.88 -2.57
CA GLN A 28 -4.14 -5.08 -2.52
C GLN A 28 -4.04 -4.32 -1.19
N ASN A 29 -2.92 -4.46 -0.49
CA ASN A 29 -2.68 -3.72 0.75
C ASN A 29 -1.20 -3.35 0.89
N LEU A 30 -0.91 -2.07 1.13
CA LEU A 30 0.46 -1.52 1.31
C LEU A 30 1.47 -1.93 0.23
N GLY A 31 1.02 -2.05 -1.02
CA GLY A 31 1.84 -2.48 -2.15
C GLY A 31 2.17 -3.99 -2.15
N TYR A 32 1.35 -4.80 -1.47
CA TYR A 32 1.34 -6.24 -1.55
C TYR A 32 0.00 -6.73 -2.07
N VAL A 33 0.03 -7.91 -2.67
CA VAL A 33 -1.15 -8.70 -3.00
C VAL A 33 -1.29 -9.77 -1.90
N VAL A 34 -2.39 -9.70 -1.16
CA VAL A 34 -2.70 -10.58 -0.03
C VAL A 34 -3.82 -11.52 -0.45
N SER A 35 -3.57 -12.82 -0.40
CA SER A 35 -4.60 -13.85 -0.57
C SER A 35 -4.58 -14.82 0.61
N HIS A 36 -5.47 -15.82 0.60
CA HIS A 36 -5.58 -16.80 1.68
C HIS A 36 -4.29 -17.60 1.91
N SER A 37 -3.57 -17.93 0.84
CA SER A 37 -2.42 -18.84 0.86
C SER A 37 -1.08 -18.18 0.53
N TYR A 38 -1.08 -16.92 0.09
CA TYR A 38 0.14 -16.24 -0.31
C TYR A 38 0.12 -14.74 -0.02
N LEU A 39 1.33 -14.21 0.16
CA LEU A 39 1.63 -12.80 0.28
C LEU A 39 2.75 -12.49 -0.72
N THR A 40 2.48 -11.67 -1.72
CA THR A 40 3.49 -11.28 -2.72
C THR A 40 3.54 -9.77 -2.92
N GLN A 41 4.67 -9.26 -3.38
CA GLN A 41 4.82 -7.85 -3.71
C GLN A 41 3.93 -7.49 -4.91
N HIS A 42 3.31 -6.31 -4.87
CA HIS A 42 2.62 -5.76 -6.01
C HIS A 42 3.64 -5.33 -7.07
N GLU A 43 3.36 -5.61 -8.34
CA GLU A 43 4.28 -5.39 -9.46
C GLU A 43 4.78 -3.94 -9.54
N ALA A 44 3.94 -2.96 -9.20
CA ALA A 44 4.34 -1.55 -9.18
C ALA A 44 5.47 -1.25 -8.17
N LYS A 45 5.46 -1.92 -7.01
CA LYS A 45 6.50 -1.78 -5.98
C LYS A 45 7.82 -2.37 -6.44
N GLU A 46 7.78 -3.49 -7.16
CA GLU A 46 8.98 -4.06 -7.79
C GLU A 46 9.53 -3.16 -8.90
N LYS A 47 8.65 -2.61 -9.75
CA LYS A 47 9.05 -1.71 -10.84
C LYS A 47 9.79 -0.48 -10.33
N THR A 48 9.34 0.12 -9.22
CA THR A 48 10.03 1.26 -8.61
C THR A 48 11.48 0.93 -8.21
N ILE A 49 11.72 -0.26 -7.64
CA ILE A 49 13.06 -0.71 -7.26
C ILE A 49 13.92 -0.97 -8.49
N ARG A 50 13.38 -1.68 -9.50
CA ARG A 50 14.14 -2.03 -10.72
C ARG A 50 14.51 -0.80 -11.55
N LEU A 51 13.67 0.23 -11.54
CA LEU A 51 13.91 1.49 -12.24
C LEU A 51 14.73 2.49 -11.42
N PHE A 52 15.07 2.15 -10.17
CA PHE A 52 15.89 3.01 -9.33
C PHE A 52 17.30 3.12 -9.90
N ARG A 53 17.68 4.31 -10.35
CA ARG A 53 19.06 4.61 -10.73
C ARG A 53 19.89 4.71 -9.44
N PRO A 54 21.09 4.09 -9.39
CA PRO A 54 22.00 4.29 -8.27
C PRO A 54 22.25 5.78 -8.02
N PRO A 55 22.41 6.21 -6.76
CA PRO A 55 22.82 7.59 -6.47
C PRO A 55 24.14 7.90 -7.19
N PRO A 56 24.35 9.14 -7.64
CA PRO A 56 25.63 9.56 -8.23
C PRO A 56 26.77 9.28 -7.24
N SER A 57 27.91 8.82 -7.76
CA SER A 57 29.13 8.49 -6.99
C SER A 57 29.74 9.69 -6.26
N ASP A 58 29.29 10.90 -6.55
CA ASP A 58 29.95 12.15 -6.16
C ASP A 58 29.26 12.85 -4.97
N LEU A 59 28.25 12.20 -4.35
CA LEU A 59 27.64 12.70 -3.12
C LEU A 59 28.53 12.35 -1.92
N SER A 60 29.36 13.30 -1.51
CA SER A 60 30.02 13.34 -0.21
C SER A 60 28.99 13.12 0.92
N PRO A 61 29.31 12.35 1.98
CA PRO A 61 28.34 11.89 3.00
C PRO A 61 27.72 13.00 3.88
N ASN A 62 27.98 14.28 3.64
CA ASN A 62 27.52 15.38 4.49
C ASN A 62 26.78 16.46 3.71
N THR A 63 25.56 16.16 3.27
CA THR A 63 24.58 17.22 2.97
C THR A 63 23.18 16.77 3.39
N PHE A 64 22.91 16.93 4.68
CA PHE A 64 21.59 17.16 5.27
C PHE A 64 21.73 18.25 6.33
#